data_AF-A0A8S2EUS6-F1
#
_entry.id   AF-A0A8S2EUS6-F1
#
_cell.length_a   1.000
_cell.length_b   1.000
_cell.length_c   1.000
_cell.angle_alpha   90.00
_cell.angle_beta   90.00
_cell.angle_gamma   90.00
#
_symmetry.space_group_name_H-M   'P 1'
#
loop_
_entity.id
_entity.type
_entity.pdbx_description
1 polymer ?
#
loop_
_entity_poly.entity_id
_entity_poly.type
_entity_poly.pdbx_seq_one_letter_code
_entity_poly.pdbx_strand_id
1 'polypeptide(L)'
;VDENMQFAQQRDAVKNQKFHFRKTLATGQTPETPSMASMKKPLFDNTESDCEHRLMSVDEIINGSDQFVGLLRIVQDYLNNIEIDADTRCTINQYLNLINKRAAGTLLTNAAWMRQFVQSHSQYKHDSIVTEEITYDLLWKMQKISAGEDECQLVLPRMASKTSLDIPRAVERAGNELETKRSLLLNPTQNNDKTPED
;
A
#
# COMPACT_ATOMS: atom_id res chain seq x y z
N VAL A 1 19.12 -13.03 5.37
CA VAL A 1 17.67 -12.83 5.66
C VAL A 1 17.40 -13.04 7.15
N ASP A 2 17.94 -14.09 7.77
CA ASP A 2 17.75 -14.37 9.21
C ASP A 2 18.13 -13.19 10.11
N GLU A 3 19.26 -12.53 9.84
CA GLU A 3 19.66 -11.31 10.57
C GLU A 3 18.61 -10.19 10.47
N ASN A 4 18.06 -9.96 9.27
CA ASN A 4 16.98 -8.99 9.09
C ASN A 4 15.76 -9.33 9.94
N MET A 5 15.41 -10.61 10.05
CA MET A 5 14.28 -11.05 10.88
C MET A 5 14.53 -10.80 12.36
N GLN A 6 15.76 -11.02 12.84
CA GLN A 6 16.15 -10.72 14.22
C GLN A 6 16.10 -9.21 14.54
N PHE A 7 16.47 -8.36 13.58
CA PHE A 7 16.35 -6.90 13.74
C PHE A 7 14.90 -6.42 13.62
N ALA A 8 14.09 -7.02 12.75
CA ALA A 8 12.71 -6.59 12.48
C ALA A 8 11.78 -6.66 13.69
N GLN A 9 12.01 -7.62 14.60
CA GLN A 9 11.20 -7.79 15.81
C GLN A 9 11.53 -6.80 16.93
N GLN A 10 12.63 -6.05 16.83
CA GLN A 10 13.02 -5.11 17.88
C GLN A 10 12.04 -3.94 18.01
N ARG A 11 11.96 -3.35 19.21
CA ARG A 11 11.11 -2.19 19.47
C ARG A 11 11.52 -1.03 18.55
N ASP A 12 10.53 -0.47 17.86
CA ASP A 12 10.70 0.64 16.93
C ASP A 12 11.73 0.34 15.80
N ALA A 13 11.82 -0.92 15.37
CA ALA A 13 12.75 -1.34 14.31
C ALA A 13 12.63 -0.54 13.02
N VAL A 14 11.42 -0.11 12.65
CA VAL A 14 11.17 0.75 11.48
C VAL A 14 11.99 2.05 11.54
N LYS A 15 12.19 2.62 12.73
CA LYS A 15 12.92 3.89 12.93
C LYS A 15 14.40 3.68 13.21
N ASN A 16 14.73 2.64 13.98
CA ASN A 16 16.04 2.53 14.61
C ASN A 16 16.95 1.47 13.97
N GLN A 17 16.40 0.50 13.25
CA GLN A 17 17.15 -0.63 12.71
C GLN A 17 17.48 -0.45 11.23
N LYS A 18 18.54 -1.14 10.81
CA LYS A 18 18.95 -1.25 9.41
C LYS A 18 18.87 -2.70 8.96
N PHE A 19 18.57 -2.88 7.69
CA PHE A 19 18.32 -4.18 7.08
C PHE A 19 19.27 -4.37 5.91
N HIS A 20 19.80 -5.59 5.76
CA HIS A 20 20.54 -5.99 4.59
C HIS A 20 19.60 -6.01 3.38
N PHE A 21 19.82 -5.11 2.44
CA PHE A 21 18.99 -4.93 1.26
C PHE A 21 19.86 -4.74 0.02
N ARG A 22 19.38 -5.18 -1.15
CA ARG A 22 20.17 -5.21 -2.39
C ARG A 22 20.51 -3.79 -2.87
N LYS A 23 21.76 -3.56 -3.26
CA LYS A 23 22.21 -2.26 -3.80
C LYS A 23 21.60 -1.92 -5.15
N THR A 24 21.46 -2.92 -6.03
CA THR A 24 20.88 -2.74 -7.36
C THR A 24 19.59 -3.52 -7.47
N LEU A 25 18.50 -2.82 -7.79
CA LEU A 25 17.28 -3.45 -8.26
C LEU A 25 17.50 -3.72 -9.74
N ALA A 26 17.82 -4.97 -10.09
CA ALA A 26 18.16 -5.34 -11.47
C ALA A 26 17.11 -4.79 -12.44
N THR A 27 17.46 -3.73 -13.15
CA THR A 27 16.70 -3.28 -14.32
C THR A 27 16.93 -4.36 -15.36
N GLY A 28 15.91 -5.17 -15.63
CA GLY A 28 15.92 -6.06 -16.79
C GLY A 28 16.35 -5.24 -18.01
N GLN A 29 17.25 -5.80 -18.81
CA GLN A 29 17.74 -5.21 -20.05
C GLN A 29 16.56 -4.62 -20.84
N THR A 30 16.46 -3.30 -20.85
CA THR A 30 15.65 -2.58 -21.83
C THR A 30 16.62 -2.05 -22.86
N PRO A 31 16.45 -2.38 -24.15
CA PRO A 31 17.28 -1.81 -25.18
C PRO A 31 16.92 -0.33 -25.34
N GLU A 32 17.92 0.50 -25.07
CA GLU A 32 18.21 1.76 -25.77
C GLU A 32 17.37 3.00 -25.42
N THR A 33 17.93 3.87 -24.57
CA THR A 33 18.08 5.31 -24.87
C THR A 33 19.36 5.86 -24.20
N PRO A 34 20.16 6.71 -24.86
CA PRO A 34 21.46 7.12 -24.34
C PRO A 34 21.34 8.43 -23.57
N SER A 35 21.36 8.37 -22.24
CA SER A 35 21.86 9.48 -21.43
C SER A 35 22.27 8.99 -20.05
N MET A 36 23.34 9.59 -19.53
CA MET A 36 24.00 9.36 -18.24
C MET A 36 25.14 8.32 -18.24
N ALA A 37 26.31 8.87 -18.57
CA ALA A 37 27.66 8.55 -18.13
C ALA A 37 27.95 7.20 -17.43
N SER A 38 28.84 6.46 -18.09
CA SER A 38 29.89 5.62 -17.51
C SER A 38 29.45 4.47 -16.59
N MET A 39 29.33 3.28 -17.16
CA MET A 39 30.04 2.10 -16.65
C MET A 39 30.11 1.02 -17.72
N LYS A 40 31.33 0.79 -18.23
CA LYS A 40 31.66 -0.45 -18.94
C LYS A 40 31.55 -1.60 -17.92
N LYS A 41 30.80 -2.65 -18.24
CA LYS A 41 31.19 -4.01 -17.86
C LYS A 41 30.73 -5.01 -18.92
N PRO A 42 31.57 -6.01 -19.26
CA PRO A 42 31.31 -6.91 -20.36
C PRO A 42 30.35 -8.04 -19.97
N LEU A 43 29.74 -8.52 -21.03
CA LEU A 43 29.06 -9.79 -21.28
C LEU A 43 29.58 -10.97 -20.41
N PHE A 44 28.64 -11.59 -19.69
CA PHE A 44 28.66 -12.95 -19.13
C PHE A 44 29.97 -13.43 -18.48
N ASP A 45 30.00 -13.34 -17.14
CA ASP A 45 30.85 -14.19 -16.32
C ASP A 45 29.98 -14.87 -15.25
N ASN A 46 29.98 -16.21 -15.26
CA ASN A 46 29.38 -17.06 -14.23
C ASN A 46 30.32 -17.13 -13.02
N THR A 47 30.67 -15.98 -12.47
CA THR A 47 31.26 -15.87 -11.15
C THR A 47 30.13 -15.49 -10.20
N GLU A 48 30.08 -16.14 -9.03
CA GLU A 48 29.18 -15.85 -7.93
C GLU A 48 29.22 -14.34 -7.63
N SER A 49 28.39 -13.58 -8.33
CA SER A 49 28.31 -12.14 -8.19
C SER A 49 27.58 -11.90 -6.89
N ASP A 50 28.39 -11.83 -5.84
CA ASP A 50 28.07 -11.33 -4.51
C ASP A 50 26.90 -10.36 -4.64
N CYS A 51 25.72 -10.83 -4.23
CA CYS A 51 24.53 -10.00 -4.19
C CYS A 51 24.86 -8.90 -3.19
N GLU A 52 25.33 -7.76 -3.71
CA GLU A 52 25.95 -6.74 -2.89
C GLU A 52 24.85 -6.11 -2.04
N HIS A 53 24.64 -6.69 -0.86
CA HIS A 53 23.68 -6.23 0.11
C HIS A 53 24.32 -5.12 0.93
N ARG A 54 23.52 -4.14 1.32
CA ARG A 54 23.92 -3.06 2.22
C ARG A 54 22.91 -2.93 3.33
N LEU A 55 23.38 -2.51 4.50
CA LEU A 55 22.55 -2.03 5.57
C LEU A 55 21.88 -0.71 5.19
N MET A 56 20.56 -0.73 5.09
CA MET A 56 19.70 0.44 4.83
C MET A 56 18.54 0.45 5.82
N SER A 57 18.15 1.62 6.29
CA SER A 57 16.94 1.84 7.08
C SER A 57 15.68 1.62 6.24
N VAL A 58 14.53 1.46 6.89
CA VAL A 58 13.25 1.33 6.18
C VAL A 58 12.95 2.59 5.36
N ASP A 59 13.30 3.78 5.88
CA ASP A 59 13.18 5.05 5.16
C ASP A 59 13.98 5.03 3.85
N GLU A 60 15.26 4.67 3.92
CA GLU A 60 16.14 4.60 2.74
C GLU A 60 15.65 3.55 1.73
N ILE A 61 15.13 2.41 2.19
CA ILE A 61 14.61 1.35 1.31
C ILE A 61 13.33 1.80 0.59
N ILE A 62 12.41 2.44 1.31
CA ILE A 62 11.10 2.83 0.76
C ILE A 62 11.22 4.13 -0.03
N ASN A 63 11.75 5.19 0.59
CA ASN A 63 11.76 6.55 0.04
C ASN A 63 13.00 6.86 -0.77
N GLY A 64 14.07 6.06 -0.62
CA GLY A 64 15.33 6.26 -1.31
C GLY A 64 16.35 7.05 -0.50
N SER A 65 17.54 7.17 -1.06
CA SER A 65 18.67 7.95 -0.57
C SER A 65 19.53 8.40 -1.75
N ASP A 66 20.63 9.11 -1.52
CA ASP A 66 21.57 9.50 -2.58
C ASP A 66 22.12 8.30 -3.38
N GLN A 67 22.11 7.11 -2.78
CA GLN A 67 22.75 5.91 -3.33
C GLN A 67 21.72 4.83 -3.73
N PHE A 68 20.43 5.05 -3.49
CA PHE A 68 19.38 4.10 -3.78
C PHE A 68 18.08 4.81 -4.16
N VAL A 69 17.47 4.42 -5.27
CA VAL A 69 16.30 5.11 -5.85
C VAL A 69 15.07 5.08 -4.93
N GLY A 70 14.93 4.04 -4.11
CA GLY A 70 13.76 3.81 -3.28
C GLY A 70 12.65 3.06 -4.01
N LEU A 71 11.99 2.13 -3.31
CA LEU A 71 10.89 1.34 -3.90
C LEU A 71 9.70 2.22 -4.30
N LEU A 72 9.42 3.27 -3.51
CA LEU A 72 8.30 4.17 -3.74
C LEU A 72 8.43 4.94 -5.06
N ARG A 73 9.65 5.38 -5.38
CA ARG A 73 9.94 6.12 -6.62
C ARG A 73 9.68 5.26 -7.84
N ILE A 74 10.05 3.98 -7.79
CA ILE A 74 9.82 3.01 -8.88
C ILE A 74 8.33 2.80 -9.11
N VAL A 75 7.55 2.66 -8.03
CA VAL A 75 6.09 2.57 -8.14
C VAL A 75 5.51 3.84 -8.75
N GLN A 76 5.98 5.03 -8.33
CA GLN A 76 5.54 6.30 -8.90
C GLN A 76 5.86 6.42 -10.40
N ASP A 77 7.05 5.98 -10.83
CA ASP A 77 7.45 5.97 -12.23
C ASP A 77 6.60 5.00 -13.05
N TYR A 78 6.31 3.81 -12.52
CA TYR A 78 5.38 2.88 -13.16
C TYR A 78 3.99 3.53 -13.33
N LEU A 79 3.45 4.12 -12.28
CA LEU A 79 2.15 4.79 -12.33
C LEU A 79 2.15 5.98 -13.32
N ASN A 80 3.27 6.67 -13.53
CA ASN A 80 3.39 7.77 -14.52
C ASN A 80 3.34 7.27 -15.97
N ASN A 81 3.74 6.02 -16.22
CA ASN A 81 3.84 5.45 -17.56
C ASN A 81 2.57 4.71 -18.00
N ILE A 82 1.59 4.56 -17.11
CA ILE A 82 0.30 3.94 -17.43
C ILE A 82 -0.82 4.98 -17.40
N GLU A 83 -1.81 4.79 -18.26
CA GLU A 83 -2.98 5.64 -18.31
C GLU A 83 -3.93 5.27 -17.16
N ILE A 84 -3.98 6.11 -16.12
CA ILE A 84 -4.91 6.01 -14.99
C ILE A 84 -5.65 7.35 -14.84
N ASP A 85 -6.93 7.31 -14.50
CA ASP A 85 -7.71 8.50 -14.20
C ASP A 85 -7.18 9.25 -12.95
N ALA A 86 -7.44 10.56 -12.90
CA ALA A 86 -6.89 11.42 -11.86
C ALA A 86 -7.39 11.06 -10.45
N ASP A 87 -8.63 10.60 -10.31
CA ASP A 87 -9.23 10.27 -9.01
C ASP A 87 -8.60 8.99 -8.45
N THR A 88 -8.47 7.93 -9.26
CA THR A 88 -7.76 6.70 -8.89
C THR A 88 -6.30 6.99 -8.55
N ARG A 89 -5.63 7.84 -9.34
CA ARG A 89 -4.24 8.24 -9.05
C ARG A 89 -4.12 8.98 -7.72
N CYS A 90 -5.06 9.85 -7.39
CA CYS A 90 -5.13 10.54 -6.11
C CYS A 90 -5.32 9.54 -4.95
N THR A 91 -6.22 8.56 -5.08
CA THR A 91 -6.43 7.51 -4.08
C THR A 91 -5.17 6.68 -3.86
N ILE A 92 -4.51 6.22 -4.93
CA ILE A 92 -3.26 5.46 -4.84
C ILE A 92 -2.17 6.28 -4.15
N ASN A 93 -2.02 7.55 -4.52
CA ASN A 93 -1.04 8.44 -3.90
C ASN A 93 -1.28 8.63 -2.39
N GLN A 94 -2.53 8.55 -1.91
CA GLN A 94 -2.81 8.59 -0.47
C GLN A 94 -2.28 7.35 0.26
N TYR A 95 -2.43 6.16 -0.31
CA TYR A 95 -1.84 4.93 0.25
C TYR A 95 -0.31 4.96 0.20
N LEU A 96 0.26 5.42 -0.91
CA LEU A 96 1.70 5.59 -1.04
C LEU A 96 2.26 6.60 -0.02
N ASN A 97 1.54 7.70 0.24
CA ASN A 97 1.90 8.67 1.26
C ASN A 97 1.84 8.09 2.68
N LEU A 98 0.89 7.19 2.97
CA LEU A 98 0.86 6.48 4.25
C LEU A 98 2.12 5.63 4.46
N ILE A 99 2.52 4.88 3.43
CA ILE A 99 3.73 4.04 3.46
C ILE A 99 4.98 4.92 3.60
N ASN A 100 5.10 5.98 2.79
CA ASN A 100 6.17 6.97 2.85
C ASN A 100 6.36 7.53 4.27
N LYS A 101 5.28 8.05 4.87
CA LYS A 101 5.34 8.69 6.19
C LYS A 101 5.67 7.74 7.32
N ARG A 102 5.21 6.47 7.23
CA ARG A 102 5.56 5.42 8.19
C ARG A 102 7.02 5.02 8.08
N ALA A 103 7.54 4.86 6.86
CA ALA A 103 8.94 4.56 6.62
C ALA A 103 9.85 5.70 7.11
N ALA A 104 9.48 6.95 6.84
CA ALA A 104 10.18 8.15 7.34
C ALA A 104 10.05 8.37 8.85
N GLY A 105 9.21 7.59 9.53
CA GLY A 105 8.99 7.70 10.97
C GLY A 105 8.20 8.93 11.44
N THR A 106 7.73 9.78 10.51
CA THR A 106 6.86 10.94 10.78
C THR A 106 5.48 10.51 11.27
N LEU A 107 4.99 9.36 10.79
CA LEU A 107 3.77 8.73 11.24
C LEU A 107 4.09 7.50 12.10
N LEU A 108 3.34 7.32 13.20
CA LEU A 108 3.55 6.18 14.08
C LEU A 108 3.05 4.88 13.44
N THR A 109 3.74 3.78 13.75
CA THR A 109 3.18 2.45 13.55
C THR A 109 2.09 2.20 14.59
N ASN A 110 1.14 1.31 14.29
CA ASN A 110 0.12 0.91 15.25
C ASN A 110 0.75 0.43 16.57
N ALA A 111 1.84 -0.34 16.47
CA ALA A 111 2.56 -0.85 17.63
C ALA A 111 3.20 0.28 18.47
N ALA A 112 3.81 1.28 17.84
CA ALA A 112 4.37 2.44 18.54
C ALA A 112 3.27 3.27 19.21
N TRP A 113 2.16 3.50 18.51
CA TRP A 113 1.01 4.22 19.04
C TRP A 113 0.36 3.50 20.22
N MET A 114 0.11 2.19 20.13
CA MET A 114 -0.43 1.40 21.24
C MET A 114 0.45 1.49 22.47
N ARG A 115 1.78 1.38 22.30
CA ARG A 115 2.74 1.54 23.39
C ARG A 115 2.70 2.94 23.99
N GLN A 116 2.57 3.98 23.18
CA GLN A 116 2.47 5.36 23.65
C GLN A 116 1.16 5.57 24.41
N PHE A 117 0.05 5.05 23.90
CA PHE A 117 -1.26 5.11 24.55
C PHE A 117 -1.22 4.49 25.95
N VAL A 118 -0.74 3.25 26.05
CA VAL A 118 -0.60 2.54 27.35
C VAL A 118 0.33 3.30 28.29
N GLN A 119 1.50 3.76 27.80
CA GLN A 119 2.46 4.51 28.63
C GLN A 119 1.91 5.84 29.15
N SER A 120 1.00 6.47 28.42
CA SER A 120 0.36 7.74 28.82
C SER A 120 -0.87 7.56 29.71
N HIS A 121 -1.32 6.32 29.94
CA HIS A 121 -2.53 6.05 30.68
C HIS A 121 -2.33 6.31 32.18
N SER A 122 -3.28 6.98 32.84
CA SER A 122 -3.19 7.40 34.25
C SER A 122 -2.97 6.23 35.23
N GLN A 123 -3.56 5.08 34.92
CA GLN A 123 -3.43 3.87 35.73
C GLN A 123 -2.16 3.05 35.45
N TYR A 124 -1.40 3.38 34.41
CA TYR A 124 -0.19 2.64 34.08
C TYR A 124 0.94 3.04 35.03
N LYS A 125 1.44 2.07 35.80
CA LYS A 125 2.45 2.29 36.84
C LYS A 125 3.89 2.09 36.35
N HIS A 126 4.09 2.01 35.04
CA HIS A 126 5.39 1.65 34.42
C HIS A 126 5.96 0.30 34.88
N ASP A 127 5.09 -0.59 35.34
CA ASP A 127 5.40 -1.95 35.80
C ASP A 127 5.32 -2.99 34.67
N SER A 128 5.11 -2.54 33.43
CA SER A 128 4.87 -3.40 32.26
C SER A 128 3.62 -4.28 32.36
N ILE A 129 2.69 -3.97 33.27
CA ILE A 129 1.40 -4.65 33.40
C ILE A 129 0.32 -3.79 32.74
N VAL A 130 -0.46 -4.40 31.86
CA VAL A 130 -1.62 -3.77 31.22
C VAL A 130 -2.87 -4.32 31.91
N THR A 131 -3.55 -3.47 32.68
CA THR A 131 -4.78 -3.85 33.39
C THR A 131 -5.96 -3.96 32.42
N GLU A 132 -7.05 -4.58 32.86
CA GLU A 132 -8.29 -4.69 32.09
C GLU A 132 -8.85 -3.30 31.72
N GLU A 133 -8.78 -2.34 32.62
CA GLU A 133 -9.22 -0.95 32.38
C GLU A 133 -8.42 -0.28 31.25
N ILE A 134 -7.08 -0.37 31.28
CA ILE A 134 -6.22 0.15 30.19
C ILE A 134 -6.55 -0.54 28.87
N THR A 135 -6.81 -1.84 28.92
CA THR A 135 -7.15 -2.64 27.74
C THR A 135 -8.49 -2.22 27.14
N TYR A 136 -9.50 -2.02 27.99
CA TYR A 136 -10.81 -1.53 27.59
C TYR A 136 -10.70 -0.17 26.89
N ASP A 137 -10.01 0.79 27.51
CA ASP A 137 -9.84 2.13 26.96
C ASP A 137 -9.08 2.13 25.63
N LEU A 138 -8.07 1.26 25.50
CA LEU A 138 -7.33 1.07 24.24
C LEU A 138 -8.24 0.53 23.13
N LEU A 139 -8.99 -0.54 23.39
CA LEU A 139 -9.90 -1.14 22.42
C LEU A 139 -11.02 -0.18 22.03
N TRP A 140 -11.57 0.55 22.99
CA TRP A 140 -12.59 1.55 22.75
C TRP A 140 -12.06 2.68 21.86
N LYS A 141 -10.85 3.17 22.12
CA LYS A 141 -10.19 4.16 21.26
C LYS A 141 -9.97 3.62 19.84
N MET A 142 -9.52 2.37 19.69
CA MET A 142 -9.36 1.72 18.39
C MET A 142 -10.68 1.59 17.62
N GLN A 143 -11.77 1.25 18.32
CA GLN A 143 -13.10 1.14 17.72
C GLN A 143 -13.56 2.49 17.17
N LYS A 144 -13.42 3.57 17.96
CA LYS A 144 -13.78 4.93 17.51
C LYS A 144 -12.98 5.38 16.30
N ILE A 145 -11.67 5.12 16.28
CA ILE A 145 -10.82 5.41 15.13
C ILE A 145 -11.27 4.62 13.89
N SER A 146 -11.62 3.33 14.06
CA SER A 146 -12.04 2.46 12.96
C SER A 146 -13.42 2.85 12.40
N ALA A 147 -14.31 3.35 13.25
CA ALA A 147 -15.62 3.87 12.84
C ALA A 147 -15.53 5.27 12.19
N GLY A 148 -14.36 5.93 12.25
CA GLY A 148 -14.19 7.30 11.75
C GLY A 148 -14.78 8.38 12.67
N GLU A 149 -15.16 8.02 13.91
CA GLU A 149 -15.66 8.96 14.92
C GLU A 149 -14.53 9.79 15.55
N ASP A 150 -13.29 9.32 15.45
CA ASP A 150 -12.12 9.92 16.08
C ASP A 150 -10.93 9.94 15.10
N GLU A 151 -10.42 11.13 14.80
CA GLU A 151 -9.29 11.30 13.89
C GLU A 151 -7.95 11.14 14.62
N CYS A 152 -7.28 10.00 14.43
CA CYS A 152 -5.94 9.77 14.97
C CYS A 152 -4.85 10.14 13.94
N GLN A 153 -4.55 11.43 13.84
CA GLN A 153 -3.55 11.97 12.89
C GLN A 153 -2.12 11.43 13.13
N LEU A 154 -1.86 10.87 14.32
CA LEU A 154 -0.57 10.23 14.65
C LEU A 154 -0.37 8.89 13.95
N VAL A 155 -1.44 8.19 13.56
CA VAL A 155 -1.40 6.81 13.01
C VAL A 155 -1.94 6.73 11.59
N LEU A 156 -2.91 7.57 11.25
CA LEU A 156 -3.55 7.64 9.94
C LEU A 156 -3.64 9.09 9.48
N PRO A 157 -3.11 9.42 8.29
CA PRO A 157 -3.37 10.71 7.68
C PRO A 157 -4.84 10.79 7.26
N ARG A 158 -5.37 12.00 7.16
CA ARG A 158 -6.71 12.21 6.60
C ARG A 158 -6.71 11.75 5.14
N MET A 159 -7.48 10.71 4.85
CA MET A 159 -7.65 10.19 3.50
C MET A 159 -9.05 10.55 3.00
N ALA A 160 -9.14 11.04 1.78
CA ALA A 160 -10.39 11.29 1.06
C ALA A 160 -10.28 10.55 -0.28
N SER A 161 -10.88 9.36 -0.35
CA SER A 161 -11.03 8.62 -1.62
C SER A 161 -12.38 8.94 -2.22
N LYS A 162 -12.41 9.28 -3.51
CA LYS A 162 -13.64 9.30 -4.31
C LYS A 162 -13.96 7.95 -4.94
N THR A 163 -13.00 7.02 -4.91
CA THR A 163 -13.19 5.65 -5.34
C THR A 163 -14.06 4.94 -4.31
N SER A 164 -15.31 4.66 -4.66
CA SER A 164 -16.18 3.77 -3.88
C SER A 164 -15.92 2.32 -4.29
N LEU A 165 -16.07 1.40 -3.34
CA LEU A 165 -16.15 -0.04 -3.64
C LEU A 165 -17.52 -0.43 -4.22
N ASP A 166 -18.49 0.49 -4.17
CA ASP A 166 -19.81 0.28 -4.76
C ASP A 166 -19.73 0.36 -6.28
N ILE A 167 -20.38 -0.58 -6.96
CA ILE A 167 -20.56 -0.54 -8.41
C ILE A 167 -21.43 0.70 -8.72
N PRO A 168 -20.96 1.65 -9.55
CA PRO A 168 -21.79 2.80 -9.92
C PRO A 168 -23.08 2.33 -10.58
N ARG A 169 -24.22 2.93 -10.21
CA ARG A 169 -25.56 2.58 -10.76
C ARG A 169 -25.60 2.57 -12.29
N ALA A 170 -24.77 3.37 -12.95
CA ALA A 170 -24.65 3.37 -14.40
C ALA A 170 -24.08 2.05 -14.96
N VAL A 171 -23.08 1.48 -14.28
CA VAL A 171 -22.46 0.19 -14.62
C VAL A 171 -23.42 -0.97 -14.31
N GLU A 172 -24.13 -0.90 -13.19
CA GLU A 172 -25.17 -1.88 -12.83
C GLU A 172 -26.31 -1.91 -13.86
N ARG A 173 -26.82 -0.74 -14.27
CA ARG A 173 -27.83 -0.62 -15.33
C ARG A 173 -27.35 -1.20 -16.66
N ALA A 174 -26.12 -0.88 -17.05
CA ALA A 174 -25.53 -1.40 -18.29
C ALA A 174 -25.38 -2.93 -18.25
N GLY A 175 -24.96 -3.49 -17.10
CA GLY A 175 -24.91 -4.93 -16.89
C GLY A 175 -26.27 -5.61 -17.05
N ASN A 176 -27.30 -5.08 -16.37
CA ASN A 176 -28.66 -5.60 -16.44
C ASN A 176 -29.25 -5.50 -17.85
N GLU A 177 -28.96 -4.42 -18.58
CA GLU A 177 -29.43 -4.23 -19.96
C GLU A 177 -28.77 -5.23 -20.93
N LEU A 178 -27.47 -5.50 -20.74
CA LEU A 178 -26.75 -6.50 -21.52
C LEU A 178 -27.24 -7.92 -21.23
N GLU A 179 -27.52 -8.25 -19.97
CA GLU A 179 -28.12 -9.54 -19.58
C GLU A 179 -29.52 -9.70 -20.16
N THR A 180 -30.33 -8.63 -20.13
CA THR A 180 -31.67 -8.63 -20.74
C THR A 180 -31.58 -8.87 -22.25
N LYS A 181 -30.70 -8.15 -22.97
CA LYS A 181 -30.48 -8.34 -24.41
C LYS A 181 -29.95 -9.75 -24.72
N ARG A 182 -29.03 -10.27 -23.92
CA ARG A 182 -28.51 -11.63 -24.05
C ARG A 182 -29.61 -12.68 -23.85
N SER A 183 -30.50 -12.50 -22.88
CA SER A 183 -31.63 -13.40 -22.64
C SER A 183 -32.64 -13.41 -23.80
N LEU A 184 -32.92 -12.24 -24.39
CA LEU A 184 -33.79 -12.10 -25.57
C LEU A 184 -33.20 -12.73 -26.83
N LEU A 185 -31.88 -12.68 -26.99
CA LEU A 185 -31.19 -13.33 -28.11
C LEU A 185 -31.12 -14.85 -27.98
N LEU A 186 -31.12 -15.39 -26.76
CA LEU A 186 -31.03 -16.83 -26.50
C LEU A 186 -32.39 -17.56 -26.54
N ASN A 187 -33.51 -16.85 -26.43
CA ASN A 187 -34.87 -17.43 -26.48
C ASN A 187 -35.77 -16.67 -27.49
N PRO A 188 -35.72 -17.00 -28.81
CA PRO A 188 -36.41 -16.22 -29.85
C PRO A 188 -37.93 -16.46 -29.99
N THR A 189 -38.57 -17.26 -29.13
CA THR A 189 -39.95 -17.72 -29.36
C THR A 189 -40.86 -17.53 -28.15
N GLN A 190 -41.52 -16.37 -28.10
CA GLN A 190 -42.95 -16.22 -27.76
C GLN A 190 -43.43 -14.84 -28.23
N ASN A 191 -43.75 -14.74 -29.52
CA ASN A 191 -44.72 -13.78 -30.04
C ASN A 191 -45.32 -14.41 -31.30
N ASN A 192 -46.18 -15.41 -31.09
CA ASN A 192 -47.12 -15.87 -32.12
C ASN A 192 -48.53 -15.39 -31.77
N ASP A 193 -49.18 -14.90 -32.82
CA ASP A 193 -50.62 -14.86 -33.06
C ASP A 193 -51.52 -13.97 -32.18
N LYS A 194 -51.91 -12.85 -32.78
CA LYS A 194 -53.32 -12.44 -32.87
C LYS A 194 -53.63 -11.93 -34.27
N THR A 195 -53.87 -12.85 -35.22
CA THR A 195 -54.83 -12.61 -36.29
C THR A 195 -56.25 -12.74 -35.70
N PRO A 196 -57.16 -11.77 -35.91
CA PRO A 196 -58.58 -11.98 -35.66
C PRO A 196 -59.23 -12.58 -36.91
N GLU A 197 -59.81 -13.76 -36.79
CA GLU A 197 -60.78 -14.28 -37.78
C GLU A 197 -62.17 -13.71 -37.48
N ASP A 198 -62.87 -13.35 -38.56
CA ASP A 198 -64.26 -12.90 -38.64
C ASP A 198 -65.28 -13.97 -38.20
#